data_AF-A0A9E6MQW0-F1
#
_entry.id   AF-A0A9E6MQW0-F1
#
_cell.length_a   1.000
_cell.length_b   1.000
_cell.length_c   1.000
_cell.angle_alpha   90.00
_cell.angle_beta   90.00
_cell.angle_gamma   90.00
#
_symmetry.space_group_name_H-M   'P 1'
#
loop_
_entity.id
_entity.type
_entity.pdbx_description
1 polymer ?
#
loop_
_entity_poly.entity_id
_entity_poly.type
_entity_poly.pdbx_seq_one_letter_code
_entity_poly.pdbx_strand_id
1 'polypeptide(L)'
;MGTALLWAALGTGFTFLMTAVGSASVFLFRGRGSLVLQRVFLGFAAGVMIAASVWSLLIPAIERAEEAGQIGWIPAAGGFVLGVLFLMALHRFLPHQHPDDDAPEGPPTTWGRPMLLFTAVTLHNIPEGMSVGLLFAMSAQNSGDPVLFGMALALALGIGIQNVPEGAAVSLPLMHDGMSAAKAFGMGTLSGLAEPVFGILVVLFASVISPYMPWMLAFSAGAMMYVVVEELIPEAHLGERYNAGTLGVMAGFLVMMILDVALG
;
A
#
# COMPACT_ATOMS: atom_id res chain seq x y z
N MET A 1 -8.55 3.46 23.58
CA MET A 1 -7.15 3.59 23.08
C MET A 1 -6.42 2.24 23.05
N GLY A 2 -6.35 1.48 24.15
CA GLY A 2 -5.61 0.20 24.19
C GLY A 2 -6.03 -0.83 23.13
N THR A 3 -7.34 -1.04 22.94
CA THR A 3 -7.86 -1.96 21.91
C THR A 3 -7.53 -1.52 20.48
N ALA A 4 -7.66 -0.23 20.18
CA ALA A 4 -7.35 0.32 18.86
C ALA A 4 -5.87 0.12 18.49
N LEU A 5 -4.97 0.37 19.45
CA LEU A 5 -3.53 0.18 19.27
C LEU A 5 -3.19 -1.29 19.05
N LEU A 6 -3.81 -2.20 19.81
CA LEU A 6 -3.61 -3.63 19.63
C LEU A 6 -4.06 -4.08 18.23
N TRP A 7 -5.25 -3.68 17.80
CA TRP A 7 -5.78 -4.07 16.49
C TRP A 7 -4.96 -3.51 15.34
N ALA A 8 -4.60 -2.22 15.41
CA ALA A 8 -3.73 -1.62 14.40
C ALA A 8 -2.37 -2.30 14.37
N ALA A 9 -1.72 -2.53 15.52
CA ALA A 9 -0.43 -3.21 15.59
C ALA A 9 -0.48 -4.64 15.03
N LEU A 10 -1.58 -5.38 15.27
CA LEU A 10 -1.78 -6.72 14.70
C LEU A 10 -2.00 -6.66 13.18
N GLY A 11 -2.84 -5.73 12.72
CA GLY A 11 -3.13 -5.54 11.29
C GLY A 11 -1.88 -5.13 10.51
N THR A 12 -1.23 -4.04 10.93
CA THR A 12 -0.03 -3.53 10.25
C THR A 12 1.19 -4.41 10.49
N GLY A 13 1.23 -5.14 11.61
CA GLY A 13 2.25 -6.14 11.86
C GLY A 13 2.10 -7.35 10.94
N PHE A 14 0.87 -7.73 10.62
CA PHE A 14 0.58 -8.74 9.61
C PHE A 14 1.02 -8.28 8.22
N THR A 15 0.65 -7.06 7.79
CA THR A 15 1.02 -6.55 6.46
C THR A 15 2.55 -6.42 6.30
N PHE A 16 3.24 -5.89 7.31
CA PHE A 16 4.71 -5.89 7.39
C PHE A 16 5.33 -7.29 7.30
N LEU A 17 4.75 -8.27 8.00
CA LEU A 17 5.22 -9.65 7.95
C LEU A 17 5.11 -10.20 6.53
N MET A 18 4.04 -9.85 5.80
CA MET A 18 3.87 -10.30 4.42
C MET A 18 4.91 -9.64 3.48
N THR A 19 5.28 -8.38 3.71
CA THR A 19 6.41 -7.72 3.02
C THR A 19 7.73 -8.47 3.29
N ALA A 20 7.94 -8.92 4.52
CA ALA A 20 9.11 -9.73 4.90
C ALA A 20 9.07 -11.12 4.23
N VAL A 21 7.90 -11.77 4.16
CA VAL A 21 7.70 -13.05 3.46
C VAL A 21 8.00 -12.91 1.98
N GLY A 22 7.51 -11.84 1.34
CA GLY A 22 7.85 -11.47 -0.03
C GLY A 22 9.34 -11.29 -0.23
N SER A 23 9.98 -10.56 0.68
CA SER A 23 11.42 -10.30 0.67
C SER A 23 12.26 -11.57 0.85
N ALA A 24 11.74 -12.58 1.55
CA ALA A 24 12.44 -13.86 1.76
C ALA A 24 12.57 -14.69 0.47
N SER A 25 11.87 -14.29 -0.61
CA SER A 25 12.00 -14.89 -1.94
C SER A 25 13.45 -14.92 -2.45
N VAL A 26 14.31 -13.98 -2.04
CA VAL A 26 15.75 -13.96 -2.36
C VAL A 26 16.51 -15.21 -1.93
N PHE A 27 16.02 -15.94 -0.91
CA PHE A 27 16.65 -17.19 -0.47
C PHE A 27 16.24 -18.40 -1.31
N LEU A 28 15.08 -18.33 -1.96
CA LEU A 28 14.52 -19.40 -2.79
C LEU A 28 14.88 -19.21 -4.26
N PHE A 29 14.76 -17.99 -4.76
CA PHE A 29 14.91 -17.63 -6.17
C PHE A 29 16.25 -16.94 -6.41
N ARG A 30 17.34 -17.71 -6.31
CA ARG A 30 18.70 -17.22 -6.63
C ARG A 30 18.96 -16.97 -8.13
N GLY A 31 17.99 -17.27 -8.99
CA GLY A 31 18.04 -17.02 -10.44
C GLY A 31 17.18 -15.83 -10.85
N ARG A 32 17.23 -15.45 -12.13
CA ARG A 32 16.29 -14.48 -12.71
C ARG A 32 14.86 -15.05 -12.61
N GLY A 33 14.01 -14.42 -11.80
CA GLY A 33 12.56 -14.72 -11.79
C GLY A 33 11.98 -14.53 -13.19
N SER A 34 10.86 -15.18 -13.51
CA SER A 34 10.23 -14.94 -14.80
C SER A 34 9.67 -13.52 -14.80
N LEU A 35 10.03 -12.73 -15.81
CA LEU A 35 9.48 -11.38 -16.02
C LEU A 35 7.94 -11.40 -16.04
N VAL A 36 7.38 -12.50 -16.55
CA VAL A 36 5.93 -12.76 -16.52
C VAL A 36 5.38 -12.81 -15.10
N LEU A 37 6.05 -13.50 -14.16
CA LEU A 37 5.61 -13.59 -12.77
C LEU A 37 5.64 -12.22 -12.09
N GLN A 38 6.71 -11.44 -12.29
CA GLN A 38 6.81 -10.07 -11.77
C GLN A 38 5.66 -9.19 -12.27
N ARG A 39 5.34 -9.23 -13.57
CA ARG A 39 4.21 -8.48 -14.14
C ARG A 39 2.86 -8.92 -13.60
N VAL A 40 2.64 -10.23 -13.43
CA VAL A 40 1.41 -10.76 -12.82
C VAL A 40 1.27 -10.27 -11.38
N PHE A 41 2.38 -10.25 -10.63
CA PHE A 41 2.46 -9.80 -9.25
C PHE A 41 2.21 -8.30 -9.09
N LEU A 42 2.85 -7.46 -9.90
CA LEU A 42 2.61 -6.01 -9.92
C LEU A 42 1.17 -5.69 -10.37
N GLY A 43 0.68 -6.39 -11.40
CA GLY A 43 -0.72 -6.27 -11.82
C GLY A 43 -1.68 -6.67 -10.69
N PHE A 44 -1.43 -7.79 -10.01
CA PHE A 44 -2.24 -8.22 -8.87
C PHE A 44 -2.27 -7.17 -7.76
N ALA A 45 -1.11 -6.62 -7.39
CA ALA A 45 -1.01 -5.52 -6.43
C ALA A 45 -1.84 -4.31 -6.84
N ALA A 46 -1.71 -3.86 -8.09
CA ALA A 46 -2.53 -2.78 -8.64
C ALA A 46 -4.03 -3.05 -8.50
N GLY A 47 -4.47 -4.26 -8.85
CA GLY A 47 -5.86 -4.66 -8.73
C GLY A 47 -6.39 -4.58 -7.29
N VAL A 48 -5.63 -5.11 -6.33
CA VAL A 48 -5.96 -5.04 -4.90
C VAL A 48 -6.06 -3.59 -4.44
N MET A 49 -5.07 -2.76 -4.75
CA MET A 49 -5.03 -1.36 -4.33
C MET A 49 -6.19 -0.53 -4.92
N ILE A 50 -6.57 -0.77 -6.18
CA ILE A 50 -7.74 -0.11 -6.81
C ILE A 50 -9.01 -0.45 -6.03
N ALA A 51 -9.26 -1.75 -5.80
CA ALA A 51 -10.44 -2.19 -5.10
C ALA A 51 -10.47 -1.68 -3.65
N ALA A 52 -9.36 -1.78 -2.92
CA ALA A 52 -9.23 -1.25 -1.57
C ALA A 52 -9.50 0.27 -1.50
N SER A 53 -8.99 1.02 -2.48
CA SER A 53 -9.20 2.47 -2.56
C SER A 53 -10.68 2.84 -2.72
N VAL A 54 -11.44 2.06 -3.48
CA VAL A 54 -12.87 2.33 -3.71
C VAL A 54 -13.71 1.84 -2.53
N TRP A 55 -13.63 0.55 -2.23
CA TRP A 55 -14.55 -0.11 -1.30
C TRP A 55 -14.18 0.11 0.17
N SER A 56 -12.90 -0.02 0.50
CA SER A 56 -12.47 0.07 1.91
C SER A 56 -12.16 1.50 2.36
N LEU A 57 -12.02 2.46 1.43
CA LEU A 57 -11.57 3.82 1.74
C LEU A 57 -12.51 4.93 1.24
N LEU A 58 -12.81 5.01 -0.07
CA LEU A 58 -13.65 6.09 -0.61
C LEU A 58 -15.12 5.96 -0.22
N ILE A 59 -15.72 4.78 -0.36
CA ILE A 59 -17.12 4.56 0.07
C ILE A 59 -17.27 4.87 1.57
N PRO A 60 -16.41 4.34 2.47
CA PRO A 60 -16.52 4.62 3.90
C PRO A 60 -16.24 6.09 4.24
N ALA A 61 -15.37 6.76 3.47
CA ALA A 61 -15.18 8.21 3.61
C ALA A 61 -16.45 9.00 3.31
N ILE A 62 -17.15 8.65 2.23
CA ILE A 62 -18.41 9.30 1.82
C ILE A 62 -19.49 9.06 2.88
N GLU A 63 -19.67 7.82 3.31
CA GLU A 63 -20.68 7.45 4.31
C GLU A 63 -20.42 8.17 5.65
N ARG A 64 -19.18 8.19 6.13
CA ARG A 64 -18.79 8.91 7.37
C ARG A 64 -19.03 10.41 7.27
N ALA A 65 -18.83 11.00 6.10
CA ALA A 65 -19.11 12.41 5.88
C ALA A 65 -20.62 12.70 5.92
N GLU A 66 -21.44 11.85 5.32
CA GLU A 66 -22.89 11.98 5.34
C GLU A 66 -23.47 11.76 6.75
N GLU A 67 -22.96 10.78 7.50
CA GLU A 67 -23.28 10.58 8.92
C GLU A 67 -22.95 11.82 9.77
N ALA A 68 -21.89 12.56 9.42
CA ALA A 68 -21.50 13.81 10.06
C ALA A 68 -22.28 15.04 9.56
N GLY A 69 -23.29 14.86 8.70
CA GLY A 69 -24.09 15.94 8.11
C GLY A 69 -23.36 16.77 7.05
N GLN A 70 -22.23 16.30 6.54
CA GLN A 70 -21.50 16.91 5.43
C GLN A 70 -22.02 16.37 4.08
N ILE A 71 -21.67 17.06 3.00
CA ILE A 71 -21.95 16.56 1.64
C ILE A 71 -20.85 15.56 1.29
N GLY A 72 -21.18 14.26 1.22
CA GLY A 72 -20.21 13.16 1.21
C GLY A 72 -19.10 13.24 0.14
N TRP A 73 -19.42 13.71 -1.07
CA TRP A 73 -18.43 13.81 -2.14
C TRP A 73 -17.35 14.88 -1.90
N ILE A 74 -17.60 15.90 -1.06
CA ILE A 74 -16.63 16.98 -0.80
C ILE A 74 -15.38 16.47 -0.08
N PRO A 75 -15.45 15.86 1.11
CA PRO A 75 -14.27 15.31 1.77
C PRO A 75 -13.65 14.15 0.97
N ALA A 76 -14.46 13.37 0.26
CA ALA A 76 -13.96 12.29 -0.59
C ALA A 76 -13.09 12.84 -1.73
N ALA A 77 -13.59 13.79 -2.52
CA ALA A 77 -12.83 14.39 -3.62
C ALA A 77 -11.63 15.20 -3.11
N GLY A 78 -11.84 15.99 -2.05
CA GLY A 78 -10.80 16.83 -1.48
C GLY A 78 -9.66 16.02 -0.86
N GLY A 79 -9.99 15.02 -0.04
CA GLY A 79 -9.01 14.10 0.53
C GLY A 79 -8.26 13.35 -0.56
N PHE A 80 -8.96 12.78 -1.54
CA PHE A 80 -8.33 12.08 -2.67
C PHE A 80 -7.30 12.94 -3.40
N VAL A 81 -7.67 14.18 -3.76
CA VAL A 81 -6.74 15.12 -4.42
C VAL A 81 -5.55 15.43 -3.52
N LEU A 82 -5.75 15.64 -2.22
CA LEU A 82 -4.65 15.88 -1.28
C LEU A 82 -3.70 14.68 -1.20
N GLY A 83 -4.22 13.45 -1.24
CA GLY A 83 -3.43 12.22 -1.29
C GLY A 83 -2.56 12.12 -2.53
N VAL A 84 -3.16 12.37 -3.69
CA VAL A 84 -2.43 12.43 -4.98
C VAL A 84 -1.33 13.49 -4.92
N LEU A 85 -1.67 14.73 -4.53
CA LEU A 85 -0.71 15.82 -4.46
C LEU A 85 0.41 15.56 -3.45
N PHE A 86 0.12 14.85 -2.36
CA PHE A 86 1.11 14.46 -1.37
C PHE A 86 2.17 13.53 -1.95
N LEU A 87 1.77 12.44 -2.61
CA LEU A 87 2.75 11.55 -3.24
C LEU A 87 3.47 12.19 -4.42
N MET A 88 2.76 12.97 -5.25
CA MET A 88 3.40 13.77 -6.30
C MET A 88 4.50 14.68 -5.73
N ALA A 89 4.22 15.35 -4.60
CA ALA A 89 5.19 16.18 -3.93
C ALA A 89 6.36 15.34 -3.39
N LEU A 90 6.10 14.19 -2.76
CA LEU A 90 7.16 13.31 -2.27
C LEU A 90 8.06 12.81 -3.40
N HIS A 91 7.51 12.37 -4.54
CA HIS A 91 8.30 11.94 -5.70
C HIS A 91 9.10 13.11 -6.26
N ARG A 92 8.54 14.33 -6.25
CA ARG A 92 9.24 15.52 -6.71
C ARG A 92 10.41 15.92 -5.80
N PHE A 93 10.29 15.72 -4.49
CA PHE A 93 11.25 16.20 -3.50
C PHE A 93 12.20 15.12 -2.97
N LEU A 94 11.93 13.84 -3.21
CA LEU A 94 12.77 12.73 -2.78
C LEU A 94 13.32 11.98 -4.00
N PRO A 95 14.63 11.70 -4.03
CA PRO A 95 15.19 10.91 -5.09
C PRO A 95 14.70 9.46 -4.96
N HIS A 96 14.21 8.90 -6.05
CA HIS A 96 13.70 7.54 -6.12
C HIS A 96 14.01 6.94 -7.50
N GLN A 97 13.83 5.64 -7.64
CA GLN A 97 14.05 4.94 -8.90
C GLN A 97 13.14 3.71 -8.91
N HIS A 98 12.49 3.45 -10.05
CA HIS A 98 11.68 2.25 -10.25
C HIS A 98 12.55 1.04 -10.61
N PRO A 99 12.10 -0.19 -10.34
CA PRO A 99 12.87 -1.40 -10.61
C PRO A 99 13.34 -1.52 -12.06
N ASP A 100 12.52 -1.12 -13.03
CA ASP A 100 12.79 -1.30 -14.46
C ASP A 100 13.39 -0.06 -15.16
N ASP A 101 13.64 1.03 -14.42
CA ASP A 101 14.20 2.26 -14.98
C ASP A 101 15.74 2.34 -14.89
N ASP A 102 16.36 2.88 -15.94
CA ASP A 102 17.81 3.05 -16.06
C ASP A 102 18.34 4.30 -15.32
N ALA A 103 17.48 5.26 -14.98
CA ALA A 103 17.88 6.53 -14.39
C ALA A 103 17.03 6.87 -13.15
N PRO A 104 17.63 7.50 -12.13
CA PRO A 104 16.89 7.99 -10.95
C PRO A 104 16.04 9.21 -11.30
N GLU A 105 14.89 9.30 -10.64
CA GLU A 105 13.97 10.43 -10.71
C GLU A 105 14.07 11.32 -9.45
N GLY A 106 13.49 12.52 -9.54
CA GLY A 106 13.53 13.51 -8.46
C GLY A 106 14.81 14.36 -8.44
N PRO A 107 15.20 14.91 -7.27
CA PRO A 107 16.39 15.75 -7.15
C PRO A 107 17.69 14.95 -7.38
N PRO A 108 18.77 15.59 -7.86
CA PRO A 108 20.07 14.91 -8.02
C PRO A 108 20.58 14.40 -6.67
N THR A 109 21.09 13.18 -6.66
CA THR A 109 21.59 12.52 -5.44
C THR A 109 22.82 11.66 -5.72
N THR A 110 23.58 11.36 -4.65
CA THR A 110 24.68 10.40 -4.67
C THR A 110 24.25 9.02 -4.18
N TRP A 111 22.96 8.81 -3.92
CA TRP A 111 22.41 7.54 -3.45
C TRP A 111 22.49 6.48 -4.55
N GLY A 112 22.95 5.28 -4.20
CA GLY A 112 22.91 4.16 -5.13
C GLY A 112 21.49 3.63 -5.31
N ARG A 113 21.24 2.95 -6.43
CA ARG A 113 19.97 2.28 -6.77
C ARG A 113 19.31 1.52 -5.59
N PRO A 114 20.05 0.83 -4.70
CA PRO A 114 19.44 0.19 -3.55
C PRO A 114 18.68 1.10 -2.60
N MET A 115 19.23 2.28 -2.33
CA MET A 115 18.59 3.24 -1.44
C MET A 115 17.39 3.91 -2.13
N LEU A 116 17.47 4.08 -3.45
CA LEU A 116 16.41 4.67 -4.26
C LEU A 116 15.18 3.76 -4.32
N LEU A 117 15.38 2.47 -4.61
CA LEU A 117 14.31 1.45 -4.59
C LEU A 117 13.70 1.30 -3.19
N PHE A 118 14.54 1.25 -2.15
CA PHE A 118 14.10 1.21 -0.77
C PHE A 118 13.23 2.42 -0.43
N THR A 119 13.65 3.62 -0.85
CA THR A 119 12.92 4.86 -0.54
C THR A 119 11.58 4.90 -1.26
N ALA A 120 11.53 4.57 -2.55
CA ALA A 120 10.28 4.50 -3.32
C ALA A 120 9.22 3.65 -2.59
N VAL A 121 9.58 2.38 -2.32
CA VAL A 121 8.65 1.45 -1.69
C VAL A 121 8.31 1.82 -0.24
N THR A 122 9.26 2.38 0.51
CA THR A 122 8.95 2.91 1.85
C THR A 122 7.88 4.01 1.80
N LEU A 123 7.91 4.88 0.78
CA LEU A 123 6.91 5.94 0.63
C LEU A 123 5.52 5.39 0.30
N HIS A 124 5.42 4.30 -0.47
CA HIS A 124 4.13 3.64 -0.80
C HIS A 124 3.50 2.95 0.41
N ASN A 125 4.35 2.41 1.27
CA ASN A 125 3.93 1.77 2.53
C ASN A 125 3.36 2.77 3.56
N ILE A 126 3.55 4.08 3.38
CA ILE A 126 2.98 5.11 4.27
C ILE A 126 1.44 5.14 4.16
N PRO A 127 0.84 5.40 2.97
CA PRO A 127 -0.61 5.32 2.78
C PRO A 127 -1.22 3.99 3.24
N GLU A 128 -0.56 2.87 2.98
CA GLU A 128 -1.06 1.53 3.36
C GLU A 128 -1.15 1.35 4.87
N GLY A 129 -0.06 1.68 5.58
CA GLY A 129 -0.05 1.68 7.05
C GLY A 129 -1.11 2.59 7.63
N MET A 130 -1.21 3.83 7.12
CA MET A 130 -2.25 4.77 7.53
C MET A 130 -3.64 4.17 7.33
N SER A 131 -3.93 3.59 6.17
CA SER A 131 -5.25 3.03 5.83
C SER A 131 -5.71 1.97 6.83
N VAL A 132 -4.85 0.99 7.12
CA VAL A 132 -5.12 -0.07 8.10
C VAL A 132 -5.34 0.52 9.50
N GLY A 133 -4.49 1.46 9.91
CA GLY A 133 -4.61 2.13 11.20
C GLY A 133 -5.88 2.96 11.35
N LEU A 134 -6.28 3.71 10.31
CA LEU A 134 -7.48 4.55 10.30
C LEU A 134 -8.75 3.69 10.44
N LEU A 135 -8.84 2.56 9.72
CA LEU A 135 -10.01 1.67 9.83
C LEU A 135 -10.10 0.98 11.20
N PHE A 136 -8.99 0.50 11.77
CA PHE A 136 -9.02 -0.07 13.12
C PHE A 136 -9.31 0.99 14.20
N ALA A 137 -8.82 2.22 14.04
CA ALA A 137 -9.18 3.33 14.90
C ALA A 137 -10.68 3.66 14.80
N MET A 138 -11.24 3.60 13.60
CA MET A 138 -12.67 3.85 13.34
C MET A 138 -13.55 2.76 13.97
N SER A 139 -13.19 1.49 13.80
CA SER A 139 -13.89 0.37 14.46
C SER A 139 -13.85 0.50 15.99
N ALA A 140 -12.68 0.80 16.56
CA ALA A 140 -12.53 0.93 18.01
C ALA A 140 -13.28 2.14 18.61
N GLN A 141 -13.42 3.24 17.86
CA GLN A 141 -14.23 4.40 18.27
C GLN A 141 -15.73 4.08 18.32
N ASN A 142 -16.19 3.14 17.49
CA ASN A 142 -17.57 2.69 17.41
C ASN A 142 -17.81 1.42 18.24
N SER A 143 -17.20 1.35 19.42
CA SER A 143 -17.34 0.22 20.36
C SER A 143 -16.99 -1.16 19.78
N GLY A 144 -16.13 -1.22 18.76
CA GLY A 144 -15.78 -2.47 18.10
C GLY A 144 -16.89 -3.02 17.22
N ASP A 145 -17.61 -2.14 16.52
CA ASP A 145 -18.62 -2.51 15.54
C ASP A 145 -18.10 -3.66 14.64
N PRO A 146 -18.81 -4.81 14.59
CA PRO A 146 -18.36 -5.97 13.83
C PRO A 146 -18.16 -5.70 12.34
N VAL A 147 -18.98 -4.83 11.74
CA VAL A 147 -18.88 -4.47 10.32
C VAL A 147 -17.62 -3.66 10.08
N LEU A 148 -17.39 -2.61 10.90
CA LEU A 148 -16.18 -1.78 10.77
C LEU A 148 -14.90 -2.57 11.06
N PHE A 149 -14.95 -3.51 12.01
CA PHE A 149 -13.83 -4.42 12.26
C PHE A 149 -13.58 -5.34 11.05
N GLY A 150 -14.65 -5.85 10.46
CA GLY A 150 -14.64 -6.63 9.23
C GLY A 150 -13.99 -5.91 8.06
N MET A 151 -14.35 -4.65 7.82
CA MET A 151 -13.73 -3.80 6.80
C MET A 151 -12.24 -3.57 7.07
N ALA A 152 -11.87 -3.29 8.32
CA ALA A 152 -10.46 -3.12 8.71
C ALA A 152 -9.65 -4.41 8.49
N LEU A 153 -10.24 -5.57 8.79
CA LEU A 153 -9.65 -6.87 8.54
C LEU A 153 -9.53 -7.17 7.04
N ALA A 154 -10.57 -6.88 6.24
CA ALA A 154 -10.56 -7.04 4.80
C ALA A 154 -9.42 -6.23 4.16
N LEU A 155 -9.29 -4.96 4.54
CA LEU A 155 -8.21 -4.10 4.08
C LEU A 155 -6.83 -4.63 4.49
N ALA A 156 -6.64 -5.02 5.75
CA ALA A 156 -5.37 -5.57 6.23
C ALA A 156 -5.01 -6.88 5.51
N LEU A 157 -5.98 -7.73 5.20
CA LEU A 157 -5.77 -8.94 4.42
C LEU A 157 -5.42 -8.62 2.96
N GLY A 158 -6.15 -7.69 2.34
CA GLY A 158 -5.88 -7.23 0.97
C GLY A 158 -4.46 -6.69 0.83
N ILE A 159 -4.09 -5.72 1.66
CA ILE A 159 -2.74 -5.17 1.72
C ILE A 159 -1.73 -6.29 1.99
N GLY A 160 -1.94 -7.12 3.02
CA GLY A 160 -0.98 -8.19 3.31
C GLY A 160 -0.76 -9.17 2.15
N ILE A 161 -1.79 -9.51 1.38
CA ILE A 161 -1.63 -10.40 0.22
C ILE A 161 -0.78 -9.74 -0.87
N GLN A 162 -0.97 -8.44 -1.13
CA GLN A 162 -0.23 -7.71 -2.16
C GLN A 162 1.21 -7.34 -1.74
N ASN A 163 1.45 -7.22 -0.44
CA ASN A 163 2.79 -6.94 0.11
C ASN A 163 3.79 -8.07 -0.14
N VAL A 164 3.34 -9.31 -0.36
CA VAL A 164 4.23 -10.41 -0.74
C VAL A 164 4.90 -10.13 -2.09
N PRO A 165 4.14 -9.89 -3.19
CA PRO A 165 4.75 -9.49 -4.44
C PRO A 165 5.56 -8.19 -4.34
N GLU A 166 5.14 -7.20 -3.54
CA GLU A 166 5.88 -5.94 -3.34
C GLU A 166 7.25 -6.15 -2.67
N GLY A 167 7.32 -6.91 -1.57
CA GLY A 167 8.58 -7.22 -0.90
C GLY A 167 9.56 -8.00 -1.80
N ALA A 168 9.04 -8.85 -2.69
CA ALA A 168 9.84 -9.51 -3.71
C ALA A 168 10.35 -8.52 -4.78
N ALA A 169 9.51 -7.57 -5.21
CA ALA A 169 9.84 -6.54 -6.19
C ALA A 169 10.97 -5.60 -5.70
N VAL A 170 11.10 -5.35 -4.40
CA VAL A 170 12.25 -4.62 -3.84
C VAL A 170 13.49 -5.49 -3.76
N SER A 171 13.37 -6.67 -3.15
CA SER A 171 14.54 -7.44 -2.72
C SER A 171 15.23 -8.20 -3.86
N LEU A 172 14.48 -8.70 -4.84
CA LEU A 172 15.06 -9.49 -5.95
C LEU A 172 15.96 -8.67 -6.87
N PRO A 173 15.58 -7.45 -7.33
CA PRO A 173 16.47 -6.62 -8.13
C PRO A 173 17.79 -6.29 -7.40
N LEU A 174 17.72 -5.98 -6.10
CA LEU A 174 18.93 -5.71 -5.31
C LEU A 174 19.89 -6.89 -5.29
N MET A 175 19.36 -8.11 -5.14
CA MET A 175 20.17 -9.32 -5.18
C MET A 175 20.75 -9.56 -6.58
N HIS A 176 19.98 -9.31 -7.64
CA HIS A 176 20.45 -9.44 -9.03
C HIS A 176 21.53 -8.40 -9.38
N ASP A 177 21.47 -7.22 -8.76
CA ASP A 177 22.50 -6.19 -8.85
C ASP A 177 23.78 -6.50 -8.02
N GLY A 178 23.89 -7.72 -7.48
CA GLY A 178 25.08 -8.21 -6.79
C GLY A 178 25.07 -8.05 -5.27
N MET A 179 23.96 -7.57 -4.68
CA MET A 179 23.79 -7.55 -3.23
C MET A 179 23.65 -8.98 -2.68
N SER A 180 24.20 -9.25 -1.50
CA SER A 180 23.97 -10.55 -0.85
C SER A 180 22.50 -10.73 -0.48
N ALA A 181 21.97 -11.95 -0.64
CA ALA A 181 20.57 -12.27 -0.34
C ALA A 181 20.13 -11.80 1.06
N ALA A 182 20.98 -11.91 2.07
CA ALA A 182 20.68 -11.44 3.43
C ALA A 182 20.52 -9.92 3.52
N LYS A 183 21.32 -9.14 2.79
CA LYS A 183 21.20 -7.67 2.76
C LYS A 183 19.98 -7.24 1.95
N ALA A 184 19.72 -7.90 0.82
CA ALA A 184 18.54 -7.64 0.00
C ALA A 184 17.24 -7.96 0.75
N PHE A 185 17.19 -9.10 1.45
CA PHE A 185 16.11 -9.46 2.36
C PHE A 185 15.90 -8.39 3.45
N GLY A 186 16.98 -7.94 4.09
CA GLY A 186 16.92 -6.91 5.11
C GLY A 186 16.38 -5.59 4.58
N MET A 187 16.82 -5.16 3.41
CA MET A 187 16.33 -3.94 2.75
C MET A 187 14.84 -4.02 2.42
N GLY A 188 14.39 -5.11 1.77
CA GLY A 188 12.97 -5.29 1.44
C GLY A 188 12.08 -5.47 2.68
N THR A 189 12.58 -6.10 3.73
CA THR A 189 11.83 -6.20 4.99
C THR A 189 11.71 -4.81 5.65
N LEU A 190 12.80 -4.05 5.68
CA LEU A 190 12.81 -2.72 6.33
C LEU A 190 11.94 -1.70 5.60
N SER A 191 11.70 -1.83 4.29
CA SER A 191 10.82 -0.89 3.57
C SER A 191 9.37 -0.98 4.04
N GLY A 192 8.90 -2.18 4.40
CA GLY A 192 7.56 -2.37 4.98
C GLY A 192 7.39 -1.82 6.39
N LEU A 193 8.47 -1.37 7.07
CA LEU A 193 8.37 -0.85 8.44
C LEU A 193 7.52 0.43 8.50
N ALA A 194 7.34 1.13 7.38
CA ALA A 194 6.46 2.29 7.30
C ALA A 194 5.02 1.91 7.72
N GLU A 195 4.56 0.70 7.38
CA GLU A 195 3.17 0.30 7.61
C GLU A 195 2.80 0.30 9.12
N PRO A 196 3.52 -0.42 10.01
CA PRO A 196 3.23 -0.37 11.44
C PRO A 196 3.55 0.97 12.07
N VAL A 197 4.57 1.69 11.58
CA VAL A 197 4.89 3.02 12.11
C VAL A 197 3.71 3.96 11.86
N PHE A 198 3.25 4.11 10.63
CA PHE A 198 2.20 5.05 10.28
C PHE A 198 0.82 4.59 10.73
N GLY A 199 0.54 3.29 10.73
CA GLY A 199 -0.72 2.76 11.25
C GLY A 199 -0.88 2.90 12.75
N ILE A 200 0.20 2.77 13.53
CA ILE A 200 0.17 3.08 14.96
C ILE A 200 0.07 4.60 15.19
N LEU A 201 0.80 5.41 14.41
CA LEU A 201 0.76 6.87 14.55
C LEU A 201 -0.65 7.42 14.35
N VAL A 202 -1.38 7.02 13.31
CA VAL A 202 -2.76 7.51 13.11
C VAL A 202 -3.69 7.15 14.26
N VAL A 203 -3.50 6.00 14.90
CA VAL A 203 -4.28 5.59 16.07
C VAL A 203 -3.93 6.43 17.30
N LEU A 204 -2.65 6.74 17.51
CA LEU A 204 -2.20 7.62 18.60
C LEU A 204 -2.79 9.04 18.48
N PHE A 205 -3.00 9.51 17.25
CA PHE A 205 -3.64 10.80 16.97
C PHE A 205 -5.14 10.69 16.64
N ALA A 206 -5.77 9.53 16.88
CA ALA A 206 -7.16 9.28 16.46
C ALA A 206 -8.16 10.31 17.02
N SER A 207 -7.96 10.81 18.24
CA SER A 207 -8.83 11.84 18.83
C SER A 207 -8.77 13.18 18.08
N VAL A 208 -7.61 13.52 17.53
CA VAL A 208 -7.41 14.73 16.71
C VAL A 208 -7.90 14.49 15.29
N ILE A 209 -7.71 13.28 14.78
CA ILE A 209 -8.07 12.88 13.41
C ILE A 209 -9.58 12.64 13.25
N SER A 210 -10.31 12.25 14.30
CA SER A 210 -11.71 11.83 14.24
C SER A 210 -12.63 12.78 13.42
N PRO A 211 -12.59 14.12 13.60
CA PRO A 211 -13.41 15.03 12.79
C PRO A 211 -13.01 15.09 11.31
N TYR A 212 -11.79 14.67 10.99
CA TYR A 212 -11.19 14.65 9.65
C TYR A 212 -11.13 13.23 9.07
N MET A 213 -11.78 12.25 9.70
CA MET A 213 -11.74 10.85 9.27
C MET A 213 -12.12 10.65 7.80
N PRO A 214 -13.20 11.27 7.28
CA PRO A 214 -13.52 11.20 5.85
C PRO A 214 -12.38 11.67 4.94
N TRP A 215 -11.74 12.77 5.30
CA TRP A 215 -10.63 13.34 4.53
C TRP A 215 -9.40 12.44 4.56
N MET A 216 -9.10 11.81 5.70
CA MET A 216 -7.94 10.94 5.87
C MET A 216 -8.10 9.60 5.15
N LEU A 217 -9.29 9.00 5.18
CA LEU A 217 -9.58 7.78 4.40
C LEU A 217 -9.46 8.06 2.90
N ALA A 218 -10.05 9.16 2.43
CA ALA A 218 -9.96 9.57 1.03
C ALA A 218 -8.53 9.98 0.62
N PHE A 219 -7.78 10.61 1.52
CA PHE A 219 -6.35 10.90 1.33
C PHE A 219 -5.55 9.63 1.06
N SER A 220 -5.72 8.60 1.89
CA SER A 220 -5.01 7.34 1.65
C SER A 220 -5.43 6.69 0.32
N ALA A 221 -6.72 6.73 -0.03
CA ALA A 221 -7.20 6.23 -1.32
C ALA A 221 -6.59 6.97 -2.51
N GLY A 222 -6.48 8.30 -2.43
CA GLY A 222 -5.86 9.12 -3.47
C GLY A 222 -4.37 8.83 -3.63
N ALA A 223 -3.66 8.67 -2.51
CA ALA A 223 -2.26 8.29 -2.53
C ALA A 223 -2.06 6.88 -3.14
N MET A 224 -2.82 5.88 -2.69
CA MET A 224 -2.75 4.53 -3.25
C MET A 224 -3.08 4.50 -4.76
N MET A 225 -4.11 5.25 -5.19
CA MET A 225 -4.46 5.33 -6.61
C MET A 225 -3.37 6.00 -7.45
N TYR A 226 -2.67 7.00 -6.90
CA TYR A 226 -1.52 7.60 -7.58
C TYR A 226 -0.41 6.57 -7.85
N VAL A 227 -0.01 5.79 -6.83
CA VAL A 227 1.00 4.72 -6.99
C VAL A 227 0.57 3.71 -8.06
N VAL A 228 -0.70 3.30 -8.04
CA VAL A 228 -1.23 2.35 -9.02
C VAL A 228 -1.08 2.87 -10.45
N VAL A 229 -1.46 4.12 -10.68
CA VAL A 229 -1.51 4.71 -12.02
C VAL A 229 -0.11 5.07 -12.51
N GLU A 230 0.72 5.65 -11.64
CA GLU A 230 2.05 6.12 -12.00
C GLU A 230 3.05 4.96 -12.15
N GLU A 231 2.90 3.89 -11.36
CA GLU A 231 3.92 2.84 -11.27
C GLU A 231 3.40 1.47 -11.64
N LEU A 232 2.44 0.93 -10.87
CA LEU A 232 2.12 -0.50 -10.95
C LEU A 232 1.49 -0.89 -12.29
N ILE A 233 0.58 -0.07 -12.83
CA ILE A 233 -0.04 -0.33 -14.14
C ILE A 233 0.99 -0.23 -15.26
N PRO A 234 1.80 0.85 -15.37
CA PRO A 234 2.89 0.93 -16.33
C PRO A 234 3.83 -0.26 -16.25
N GLU A 235 4.38 -0.59 -15.08
CA GLU A 235 5.34 -1.70 -14.91
C GLU A 235 4.73 -3.07 -15.25
N ALA A 236 3.46 -3.30 -14.91
CA ALA A 236 2.75 -4.51 -15.29
C ALA A 236 2.56 -4.66 -16.82
N HIS A 237 2.63 -3.56 -17.58
CA HIS A 237 2.44 -3.52 -19.03
C HIS A 237 3.71 -3.22 -19.84
N LEU A 238 4.83 -2.86 -19.21
CA LEU A 238 6.10 -2.59 -19.89
C LEU A 238 6.61 -3.86 -20.58
N GLY A 239 6.44 -3.94 -21.91
CA GLY A 239 7.29 -4.73 -22.79
C GLY A 239 6.75 -6.00 -23.47
N GLU A 240 5.47 -6.42 -23.40
CA GLU A 240 5.01 -7.58 -24.24
C GLU A 240 3.52 -7.63 -24.67
N ARG A 241 3.31 -8.43 -25.73
CA ARG A 241 2.09 -8.78 -26.49
C ARG A 241 1.05 -9.64 -25.72
N TYR A 242 1.19 -9.86 -24.41
CA TYR A 242 0.38 -10.81 -23.63
C TYR A 242 -0.31 -10.16 -22.43
N ASN A 243 -1.58 -10.53 -22.19
CA ASN A 243 -2.45 -9.94 -21.16
C ASN A 243 -2.14 -10.41 -19.72
N ALA A 244 -0.92 -10.84 -19.39
CA ALA A 244 -0.62 -11.48 -18.09
C ALA A 244 -0.75 -10.49 -16.92
N GLY A 245 -0.16 -9.29 -17.04
CA GLY A 245 -0.32 -8.22 -16.06
C GLY A 245 -1.78 -7.80 -15.91
N THR A 246 -2.51 -7.67 -17.03
CA THR A 246 -3.95 -7.39 -17.04
C THR A 246 -4.76 -8.45 -16.28
N LEU A 247 -4.48 -9.74 -16.49
CA LEU A 247 -5.12 -10.82 -15.74
C LEU A 247 -4.76 -10.77 -14.25
N GLY A 248 -3.53 -10.36 -13.92
CA GLY A 248 -3.11 -10.04 -12.55
C GLY A 248 -4.01 -8.96 -11.93
N VAL A 249 -4.18 -7.82 -12.60
CA VAL A 249 -5.07 -6.73 -12.16
C VAL A 249 -6.48 -7.23 -11.92
N MET A 250 -7.07 -7.96 -12.88
CA MET A 250 -8.42 -8.48 -12.75
C MET A 250 -8.56 -9.45 -11.58
N ALA A 251 -7.55 -10.30 -11.34
CA ALA A 251 -7.54 -11.24 -10.23
C ALA A 251 -7.40 -10.55 -8.88
N GLY A 252 -6.46 -9.59 -8.75
CA GLY A 252 -6.25 -8.82 -7.52
C GLY A 252 -7.48 -8.00 -7.15
N PHE A 253 -8.07 -7.32 -8.13
CA PHE A 253 -9.30 -6.57 -7.96
C PHE A 253 -10.44 -7.47 -7.48
N LEU A 254 -10.64 -8.63 -8.12
CA LEU A 254 -11.69 -9.57 -7.76
C LEU A 254 -11.50 -10.12 -6.34
N VAL A 255 -10.27 -10.50 -5.98
CA VAL A 255 -9.96 -11.00 -4.64
C VAL A 255 -10.26 -9.94 -3.59
N MET A 256 -9.78 -8.71 -3.78
CA MET A 256 -10.02 -7.64 -2.82
C MET A 256 -11.49 -7.26 -2.72
N MET A 257 -12.21 -7.18 -3.85
CA MET A 257 -13.66 -6.95 -3.85
C MET A 257 -14.41 -8.05 -3.07
N ILE A 258 -14.02 -9.32 -3.23
CA ILE A 258 -14.62 -10.42 -2.46
C ILE A 258 -14.29 -10.29 -0.98
N LEU A 259 -13.04 -9.97 -0.62
CA LEU A 259 -12.64 -9.80 0.78
C LEU A 259 -13.46 -8.71 1.46
N ASP A 260 -13.62 -7.56 0.80
CA ASP A 260 -14.38 -6.43 1.32
C ASP A 260 -15.86 -6.81 1.51
N VAL A 261 -16.54 -7.24 0.44
CA VAL A 261 -17.97 -7.60 0.48
C VAL A 261 -18.28 -8.79 1.42
N ALA A 262 -17.35 -9.73 1.58
CA ALA A 262 -17.58 -10.91 2.43
C ALA A 262 -17.32 -10.65 3.91
N LEU A 263 -16.45 -9.70 4.24
CA LEU A 263 -16.00 -9.46 5.62
C LEU A 263 -16.60 -8.21 6.25
N GLY A 264 -17.08 -7.24 5.49
CA GLY A 264 -17.76 -6.06 6.04
C GLY A 264 -18.31 -5.13 4.97
#